data_AF-A0A924YXA1-F1
#
_entry.id   AF-A0A924YXA1-F1
#
_cell.length_a   1.000
_cell.length_b   1.000
_cell.length_c   1.000
_cell.angle_alpha   90.00
_cell.angle_beta   90.00
_cell.angle_gamma   90.00
#
_symmetry.space_group_name_H-M   'P 1'
#
loop_
_entity.id
_entity.type
_entity.pdbx_description
1 polymer ?
#
loop_
_entity_poly.entity_id
_entity_poly.type
_entity_poly.pdbx_seq_one_letter_code
_entity_poly.pdbx_strand_id
1 'polypeptide(L)' 'SPATFGHWGSTGTLLWIDPESNSFALVLTTQPLGEGQAAFQRLSNAIVASFV' A
#
# COMPACT_ATOMS: atom_id res chain seq x y z
N SER A 1 1.14 9.30 -7.10
CA SER A 1 0.69 10.46 -7.90
C SER A 1 -0.76 10.84 -7.57
N PRO A 2 -1.31 11.96 -8.08
CA PRO A 2 -2.74 12.26 -8.00
C PRO A 2 -3.63 11.21 -8.70
N ALA A 3 -3.08 10.47 -9.67
CA ALA A 3 -3.77 9.40 -10.39
C ALA A 3 -3.73 8.03 -9.68
N THR A 4 -3.06 7.92 -8.52
CA THR A 4 -2.97 6.66 -7.77
C THR A 4 -4.33 6.25 -7.21
N PHE A 5 -4.71 5.00 -7.44
CA PHE A 5 -5.97 4.43 -6.94
C PHE A 5 -5.71 3.09 -6.24
N GLY A 6 -6.62 2.68 -5.36
CA GLY A 6 -6.40 1.50 -4.52
C GLY A 6 -7.51 1.24 -3.51
N HIS A 7 -7.30 0.22 -2.68
CA HIS A 7 -8.24 -0.18 -1.63
C HIS A 7 -7.51 -0.73 -0.40
N TRP A 8 -8.13 -0.54 0.77
CA TRP A 8 -7.73 -1.12 2.04
C TRP A 8 -8.81 -2.10 2.51
N GLY A 9 -8.44 -3.37 2.61
CA GLY A 9 -9.27 -4.39 3.24
C GLY A 9 -9.24 -4.27 4.77
N SER A 10 -10.35 -4.63 5.41
CA SER A 10 -10.50 -4.59 6.88
C SER A 10 -9.44 -5.41 7.63
N THR A 11 -9.00 -6.52 7.04
CA THR A 11 -7.99 -7.43 7.60
C THR A 11 -6.59 -7.16 7.07
N GLY A 12 -6.21 -5.89 6.88
CA GLY A 12 -4.83 -5.52 6.58
C GLY A 12 -4.37 -5.95 5.19
N THR A 13 -5.29 -5.95 4.22
CA THR A 13 -4.94 -6.04 2.79
C THR A 13 -4.81 -4.62 2.24
N LEU A 14 -3.75 -4.34 1.50
CA LEU A 14 -3.54 -3.05 0.82
C LEU A 14 -3.21 -3.30 -0.64
N LEU A 15 -3.95 -2.64 -1.54
CA LEU A 15 -3.62 -2.53 -2.95
C LEU A 15 -3.56 -1.06 -3.33
N TRP A 16 -2.53 -0.67 -4.07
CA TRP A 16 -2.54 0.56 -4.86
C TRP A 16 -1.86 0.35 -6.21
N ILE A 17 -2.28 1.14 -7.18
CA ILE A 17 -1.77 1.19 -8.54
C ILE A 17 -1.51 2.66 -8.88
N ASP A 18 -0.32 2.97 -9.38
CA ASP A 18 0.07 4.28 -9.88
C ASP A 18 0.40 4.18 -11.39
N PRO A 19 -0.48 4.66 -12.27
CA PRO A 19 -0.26 4.58 -13.71
C PRO A 19 0.86 5.51 -14.19
N GLU A 20 1.13 6.61 -13.48
CA GLU A 20 2.18 7.57 -13.89
C GLU A 20 3.57 6.97 -13.72
N SER A 21 3.78 6.19 -12.64
CA SER A 21 5.03 5.49 -12.36
C SER A 21 5.04 4.04 -12.85
N ASN A 22 4.01 3.60 -13.57
CA ASN A 22 3.80 2.22 -14.01
C ASN A 22 4.08 1.18 -12.90
N SER A 23 3.57 1.46 -11.70
CA SER A 23 3.91 0.72 -10.49
C SER A 23 2.66 0.31 -9.74
N PHE A 24 2.74 -0.82 -9.02
CA PHE A 24 1.68 -1.25 -8.11
C PHE A 24 2.29 -1.97 -6.90
N ALA A 25 1.53 -2.02 -5.81
CA ALA A 25 1.87 -2.86 -4.67
C ALA A 25 0.64 -3.57 -4.13
N LEU A 26 0.83 -4.84 -3.77
CA LEU A 26 -0.15 -5.66 -3.07
C LEU A 26 0.49 -6.18 -1.79
N VAL A 27 -0.09 -5.80 -0.65
CA VAL A 27 0.30 -6.31 0.67
C VAL A 27 -0.81 -7.20 1.19
N LEU A 28 -0.48 -8.48 1.43
CA LEU A 28 -1.38 -9.48 1.98
C LEU A 28 -0.95 -9.80 3.41
N THR A 29 -1.82 -9.48 4.36
CA THR A 29 -1.62 -9.84 5.77
C THR A 29 -2.97 -10.24 6.36
N THR A 30 -2.96 -10.76 7.58
CA THR A 30 -4.16 -11.01 8.39
C THR A 30 -4.27 -10.05 9.57
N GLN A 31 -3.38 -9.06 9.69
CA GLN A 31 -3.38 -8.10 10.80
C GLN A 31 -4.56 -7.13 10.65
N PRO A 32 -5.42 -6.96 11.67
CA PRO A 32 -6.48 -5.96 11.63
C PRO A 32 -5.93 -4.56 11.39
N LEU A 33 -6.56 -3.82 10.46
CA LEU A 33 -6.08 -2.50 10.06
C LEU A 33 -5.97 -1.51 11.23
N GLY A 34 -6.92 -1.56 12.16
CA GLY A 34 -6.97 -0.68 13.34
C GLY A 34 -5.77 -0.81 14.28
N GLU A 35 -5.06 -1.93 14.24
CA GLU A 35 -3.85 -2.17 15.06
C GLU A 35 -2.55 -1.91 14.29
N GLY A 36 -2.58 -2.03 12.95
CA GLY A 36 -1.38 -2.04 12.11
C GLY A 36 -1.18 -0.82 11.21
N GLN A 37 -2.10 0.15 11.19
CA GLN A 37 -2.15 1.20 10.16
C GLN A 37 -0.82 1.94 9.91
N ALA A 38 -0.10 2.30 10.98
CA ALA A 38 1.19 2.98 10.87
C ALA A 38 2.30 2.08 10.28
N ALA A 39 2.26 0.77 10.53
CA ALA A 39 3.18 -0.17 9.91
C ALA A 39 2.91 -0.32 8.40
N PHE A 40 1.64 -0.38 8.00
CA PHE A 40 1.28 -0.44 6.58
C PHE A 40 1.69 0.81 5.81
N GLN A 41 1.49 2.01 6.36
CA GLN A 41 1.95 3.25 5.72
C GLN A 41 3.47 3.27 5.55
N ARG A 42 4.22 2.86 6.58
CA ARG A 42 5.68 2.76 6.50
C ARG A 42 6.14 1.76 5.44
N LEU A 43 5.51 0.58 5.40
CA LEU A 43 5.79 -0.43 4.37
C LEU A 43 5.47 0.10 2.96
N SER A 44 4.31 0.73 2.78
CA SER A 44 3.90 1.31 1.50
C SER A 44 4.91 2.35 1.02
N ASN A 45 5.37 3.23 1.91
CA ASN A 45 6.39 4.23 1.59
C ASN A 45 7.74 3.58 1.24
N ALA A 46 8.12 2.51 1.96
CA ALA A 46 9.35 1.78 1.67
C ALA A 46 9.32 1.09 0.30
N ILE A 47 8.16 0.57 -0.12
CA ILE A 47 7.99 -0.01 -1.47
C ILE A 47 8.21 1.07 -2.54
N VAL A 48 7.58 2.24 -2.39
CA VAL A 48 7.78 3.35 -3.34
C VAL A 48 9.24 3.79 -3.39
N ALA A 49 9.91 3.87 -2.24
CA ALA A 49 11.33 4.22 -2.15
C ALA A 49 12.27 3.17 -2.77
N SER A 50 11.81 1.95 -3.03
CA SER A 50 12.62 0.88 -3.63
C SER A 50 12.71 0.94 -5.16
N PHE A 51 11.90 1.78 -5.80
CA PHE A 51 11.91 1.96 -7.25
C PHE A 51 12.98 2.96 -7.75
N VAL A 52 13.77 3.51 -6.83
CA VAL A 52 14.80 4.54 -7.09
C VAL A 52 16.19 3.93 -7.07
#